data_AF-A0AAD7TSZ4-F1
#
_entry.id   AF-A0AAD7TSZ4-F1
#
_cell.length_a   1.000
_cell.length_b   1.000
_cell.length_c   1.000
_cell.angle_alpha   90.00
_cell.angle_beta   90.00
_cell.angle_gamma   90.00
#
_symmetry.space_group_name_H-M   'P 1'
#
loop_
_entity.id
_entity.type
_entity.pdbx_description
1 polymer ?
#
loop_
_entity_poly.entity_id
_entity_poly.type
_entity_poly.pdbx_seq_one_letter_code
_entity_poly.pdbx_strand_id
1 'polypeptide(L)'
;MSAQTVAQSASALRNLTNTASTLRRVILENEPKVGSVDSFASTYFRDQWSENRAGYNNVLDASDAAAAKLAATIKYYISLQGDVNEPGAADDMIEEFSALNAKLQGLDFDQSADIAALKESFQLIGRDLAAAYKARDVAVRAELDAAQAEVAALSKQLKEISAKIKKEDEDTARQATQRATGYIGGLLGGKKKTEADDEDTISEADKDKKAKAKKAAELAKSKGEAMDAAKKLLSGDDKDSKEAQRRDLQEQLEIAQARLIKANSAARDGQSIDLDALLQVDRDIQKGLDTQIEQLKTLPNLSQQLANELANYLAAFENVKADPSPDNQRTLVNLHRKVALSCGPWKDIAGLLGDVYAKKQK
;
A
#
# COMPACT_ATOMS: atom_id res chain seq x y z
N MET A 1 -17.92 44.11 -20.90
CA MET A 1 -16.79 43.53 -20.15
C MET A 1 -15.46 44.24 -20.48
N SER A 2 -14.54 44.44 -19.52
CA SER A 2 -13.23 45.08 -19.79
C SER A 2 -12.18 44.07 -20.30
N ALA A 3 -11.20 44.52 -21.09
CA ALA A 3 -10.10 43.64 -21.57
C ALA A 3 -9.31 42.99 -20.42
N GLN A 4 -9.15 43.69 -19.30
CA GLN A 4 -8.51 43.17 -18.09
C GLN A 4 -9.30 42.00 -17.50
N THR A 5 -10.63 42.14 -17.41
CA THR A 5 -11.52 41.11 -16.86
C THR A 5 -11.49 39.82 -17.70
N VAL A 6 -11.35 39.96 -19.01
CA VAL A 6 -11.27 38.84 -19.97
C VAL A 6 -9.95 38.11 -19.80
N ALA A 7 -8.83 38.84 -19.74
CA ALA A 7 -7.52 38.25 -19.53
C ALA A 7 -7.44 37.48 -18.20
N GLN A 8 -8.00 38.05 -17.14
CA GLN A 8 -8.09 37.41 -15.82
C GLN A 8 -8.93 36.13 -15.87
N SER A 9 -10.13 36.19 -16.48
CA SER A 9 -11.01 35.02 -16.60
C SER A 9 -10.39 33.92 -17.45
N ALA A 10 -9.73 34.29 -18.56
CA ALA A 10 -9.02 33.35 -19.41
C ALA A 10 -7.84 32.68 -18.68
N SER A 11 -7.09 33.43 -17.87
CA SER A 11 -6.03 32.86 -17.04
C SER A 11 -6.60 31.90 -15.98
N ALA A 12 -7.69 32.28 -15.32
CA ALA A 12 -8.33 31.45 -14.31
C ALA A 12 -8.88 30.14 -14.90
N LEU A 13 -9.52 30.16 -16.07
CA LEU A 13 -9.99 28.95 -16.76
C LEU A 13 -8.85 28.01 -17.17
N ARG A 14 -7.71 28.55 -17.64
CA ARG A 14 -6.52 27.74 -17.95
C ARG A 14 -5.93 27.12 -16.70
N ASN A 15 -5.84 27.89 -15.61
CA ASN A 15 -5.37 27.38 -14.33
C ASN A 15 -6.29 26.27 -13.80
N LEU A 16 -7.61 26.48 -13.87
CA LEU A 16 -8.61 25.46 -13.51
C LEU A 16 -8.40 24.16 -14.30
N THR A 17 -8.20 24.27 -15.61
CA THR A 17 -7.92 23.11 -16.48
C THR A 17 -6.66 22.37 -16.01
N ASN A 18 -5.57 23.11 -15.77
CA ASN A 18 -4.28 22.54 -15.38
C ASN A 18 -4.36 21.86 -13.99
N THR A 19 -5.00 22.50 -13.02
CA THR A 19 -5.26 21.93 -11.69
C THR A 19 -6.02 20.62 -11.83
N ALA A 20 -7.12 20.64 -12.58
CA ALA A 20 -7.98 19.49 -12.75
C ALA A 20 -7.26 18.29 -13.39
N SER A 21 -6.49 18.53 -14.46
CA SER A 21 -5.67 17.48 -15.10
C SER A 21 -4.56 16.96 -14.18
N THR A 22 -3.94 17.84 -13.40
CA THR A 22 -2.90 17.45 -12.43
C THR A 22 -3.47 16.55 -11.35
N LEU A 23 -4.61 16.93 -10.76
CA LEU A 23 -5.31 16.12 -9.77
C LEU A 23 -5.73 14.76 -10.32
N ARG A 24 -6.37 14.73 -11.50
CA ARG A 24 -6.79 13.47 -12.15
C ARG A 24 -5.61 12.50 -12.29
N ARG A 25 -4.48 13.02 -12.75
CA ARG A 25 -3.24 12.26 -12.91
C ARG A 25 -2.68 11.78 -11.58
N VAL A 26 -2.53 12.66 -10.60
CA VAL A 26 -1.96 12.32 -9.28
C VAL A 26 -2.82 11.28 -8.56
N ILE A 27 -4.16 11.40 -8.61
CA ILE A 27 -5.07 10.41 -8.04
C ILE A 27 -4.87 9.05 -8.71
N LEU A 28 -4.82 9.01 -10.05
CA LEU A 28 -4.64 7.75 -10.79
C LEU A 28 -3.27 7.10 -10.56
N GLU A 29 -2.19 7.86 -10.67
CA GLU A 29 -0.81 7.35 -10.60
C GLU A 29 -0.43 6.78 -9.22
N ASN A 30 -1.14 7.20 -8.15
CA ASN A 30 -0.84 6.75 -6.78
C ASN A 30 -1.76 5.63 -6.28
N GLU A 31 -2.79 5.24 -7.04
CA GLU A 31 -3.64 4.10 -6.70
C GLU A 31 -2.85 2.78 -6.51
N PRO A 32 -1.86 2.43 -7.36
CA PRO A 32 -1.07 1.22 -7.13
C PRO A 32 -0.28 1.25 -5.81
N LYS A 33 0.17 2.43 -5.38
CA LYS A 33 0.92 2.60 -4.12
C LYS A 33 0.01 2.37 -2.91
N VAL A 34 -1.24 2.83 -2.98
CA VAL A 34 -2.28 2.50 -1.99
C VAL A 34 -2.50 0.98 -1.96
N GLY A 35 -2.56 0.32 -3.13
CA GLY A 35 -2.67 -1.14 -3.23
C GLY A 35 -1.51 -1.91 -2.61
N SER A 36 -0.28 -1.38 -2.63
CA SER A 36 0.85 -1.96 -1.90
C SER A 36 0.63 -1.92 -0.38
N VAL A 37 0.08 -0.81 0.13
CA VAL A 37 -0.28 -0.70 1.55
C VAL A 37 -1.36 -1.70 1.92
N ASP A 38 -2.39 -1.87 1.08
CA ASP A 38 -3.43 -2.88 1.29
C ASP A 38 -2.87 -4.29 1.36
N SER A 39 -1.95 -4.63 0.45
CA SER A 39 -1.32 -5.94 0.43
C SER A 39 -0.51 -6.19 1.71
N PHE A 40 0.19 -5.17 2.20
CA PHE A 40 0.99 -5.26 3.42
C PHE A 40 0.14 -5.30 4.70
N ALA A 41 -0.80 -4.37 4.82
CA ALA A 41 -1.64 -4.16 6.02
C ALA A 41 -2.92 -5.00 6.03
N SER A 42 -3.25 -5.72 4.96
CA SER A 42 -4.49 -6.49 4.77
C SER A 42 -5.75 -5.61 4.89
N THR A 43 -5.78 -4.52 4.13
CA THR A 43 -6.86 -3.51 4.12
C THR A 43 -7.52 -3.39 2.74
N TYR A 44 -8.46 -2.45 2.60
CA TYR A 44 -9.25 -2.19 1.38
C TYR A 44 -9.23 -0.70 0.96
N PHE A 45 -8.15 0.02 1.24
CA PHE A 45 -8.03 1.45 0.92
C PHE A 45 -8.03 1.74 -0.57
N ARG A 46 -7.58 0.80 -1.41
CA ARG A 46 -7.57 0.95 -2.87
C ARG A 46 -8.98 1.06 -3.44
N ASP A 47 -9.94 0.33 -2.88
CA ASP A 47 -11.34 0.41 -3.30
C ASP A 47 -11.91 1.79 -2.96
N GLN A 48 -11.68 2.26 -1.73
CA GLN A 48 -12.06 3.62 -1.30
C GLN A 48 -11.38 4.71 -2.14
N TRP A 49 -10.10 4.54 -2.49
CA TRP A 49 -9.38 5.44 -3.36
C TRP A 49 -9.97 5.47 -4.77
N SER A 50 -10.40 4.30 -5.28
CA SER A 50 -11.07 4.18 -6.58
C SER A 50 -12.45 4.82 -6.59
N GLU A 51 -13.19 4.73 -5.49
CA GLU A 51 -14.44 5.45 -5.26
C GLU A 51 -14.21 6.96 -5.25
N ASN A 52 -13.20 7.45 -4.54
CA ASN A 52 -12.83 8.88 -4.56
C ASN A 52 -12.43 9.35 -5.95
N ARG A 53 -11.69 8.54 -6.71
CA ARG A 53 -11.36 8.83 -8.11
C ARG A 53 -12.61 8.94 -8.98
N ALA A 54 -13.58 8.03 -8.81
CA ALA A 54 -14.85 8.09 -9.52
C ALA A 54 -15.65 9.35 -9.12
N GLY A 55 -15.73 9.67 -7.83
CA GLY A 55 -16.35 10.89 -7.34
C GLY A 55 -15.70 12.15 -7.91
N TYR A 56 -14.37 12.17 -8.01
CA TYR A 56 -13.65 13.28 -8.63
C TYR A 56 -13.95 13.41 -10.14
N ASN A 57 -14.07 12.30 -10.88
CA ASN A 57 -14.49 12.34 -12.28
C ASN A 57 -15.93 12.90 -12.42
N ASN A 58 -16.85 12.55 -11.51
CA ASN A 58 -18.21 13.11 -11.52
C ASN A 58 -18.20 14.63 -11.33
N VAL A 59 -17.32 15.16 -10.45
CA VAL A 59 -17.14 16.62 -10.29
C VAL A 59 -16.66 17.25 -11.60
N LEU A 60 -15.69 16.63 -12.29
CA LEU A 60 -15.21 17.11 -13.58
C LEU A 60 -16.32 17.11 -14.64
N ASP A 61 -17.07 16.02 -14.76
CA ASP A 61 -18.17 15.91 -15.73
C ASP A 61 -19.26 16.96 -15.47
N ALA A 62 -19.62 17.19 -14.22
CA ALA A 62 -20.57 18.22 -13.83
C ALA A 62 -20.04 19.64 -14.15
N SER A 63 -18.76 19.89 -13.92
CA SER A 63 -18.13 21.18 -14.20
C SER A 63 -18.06 21.45 -15.69
N ASP A 64 -17.70 20.44 -16.48
CA ASP A 64 -17.68 20.48 -17.94
C ASP A 64 -19.07 20.76 -18.50
N ALA A 65 -20.09 20.09 -17.98
CA ALA A 65 -21.48 20.33 -18.38
C ALA A 65 -21.91 21.77 -18.07
N ALA A 66 -21.55 22.30 -16.91
CA ALA A 66 -21.83 23.69 -16.52
C ALA A 66 -21.10 24.69 -17.42
N ALA A 67 -19.80 24.47 -17.69
CA ALA A 67 -18.99 25.29 -18.58
C ALA A 67 -19.52 25.27 -20.03
N ALA A 68 -19.92 24.11 -20.53
CA ALA A 68 -20.52 23.97 -21.87
C ALA A 68 -21.86 24.70 -21.98
N LYS A 69 -22.72 24.62 -20.95
CA LYS A 69 -23.97 25.39 -20.88
C LYS A 69 -23.70 26.90 -20.88
N LEU A 70 -22.74 27.37 -20.08
CA LEU A 70 -22.37 28.78 -20.06
C LEU A 70 -21.80 29.24 -21.41
N ALA A 71 -20.93 28.44 -22.04
CA ALA A 71 -20.39 28.73 -23.37
C ALA A 71 -21.50 28.86 -24.43
N ALA A 72 -22.47 27.94 -24.44
CA ALA A 72 -23.62 28.00 -25.34
C ALA A 72 -24.47 29.25 -25.09
N THR A 73 -24.66 29.61 -23.83
CA THR A 73 -25.41 30.79 -23.40
C THR A 73 -24.73 32.10 -23.86
N ILE A 74 -23.40 32.17 -23.73
CA ILE A 74 -22.60 33.30 -24.27
C ILE A 74 -22.70 33.38 -25.79
N LYS A 75 -22.61 32.24 -26.50
CA LYS A 75 -22.72 32.22 -27.97
C LYS A 75 -24.10 32.70 -28.44
N TYR A 76 -25.16 32.31 -27.74
CA TYR A 76 -26.51 32.77 -28.03
C TYR A 76 -26.69 34.27 -27.72
N TYR A 77 -26.15 34.77 -26.61
CA TYR A 77 -26.08 36.21 -26.37
C TYR A 77 -25.40 36.98 -27.52
N ILE A 78 -24.28 36.46 -28.03
CA ILE A 78 -23.56 37.06 -29.15
C ILE A 78 -24.42 37.05 -30.43
N SER A 79 -25.15 35.97 -30.73
CA SER A 79 -25.97 35.90 -31.94
C SER A 79 -27.10 36.93 -31.93
N LEU A 80 -27.73 37.16 -30.78
CA LEU A 80 -28.77 38.18 -30.62
C LEU A 80 -28.30 39.58 -31.02
N GLN A 81 -26.99 39.88 -30.99
CA GLN A 81 -26.47 41.19 -31.40
C GLN A 81 -26.58 41.45 -32.91
N GLY A 82 -26.71 40.41 -33.73
CA GLY A 82 -26.87 40.54 -35.18
C GLY A 82 -28.25 41.09 -35.57
N ASP A 83 -29.28 40.72 -34.80
CA ASP A 83 -30.70 40.92 -35.16
C ASP A 83 -31.25 42.27 -34.65
N VAL A 84 -30.50 42.92 -33.76
CA VAL A 84 -30.84 44.19 -33.10
C VAL A 84 -31.14 45.36 -34.06
N ASN A 85 -30.62 45.34 -35.29
CA ASN A 85 -30.79 46.44 -36.24
C ASN A 85 -32.09 46.35 -37.06
N GLU A 86 -32.92 45.32 -36.84
CA GLU A 86 -34.17 45.15 -37.57
C GLU A 86 -35.28 46.07 -37.03
N PRO A 87 -35.96 46.85 -37.91
CA PRO A 87 -37.10 47.66 -37.50
C PRO A 87 -38.21 46.79 -36.91
N GLY A 88 -38.57 47.03 -35.64
CA GLY A 88 -39.61 46.28 -34.93
C GLY A 88 -39.09 45.14 -34.05
N ALA A 89 -37.79 44.84 -34.06
CA ALA A 89 -37.21 43.76 -33.25
C ALA A 89 -37.19 44.06 -31.73
N ALA A 90 -37.58 45.25 -31.27
CA ALA A 90 -37.47 45.63 -29.86
C ALA A 90 -38.26 44.69 -28.93
N ASP A 91 -39.45 44.24 -29.34
CA ASP A 91 -40.27 43.31 -28.55
C ASP A 91 -39.64 41.91 -28.49
N ASP A 92 -39.17 41.41 -29.63
CA ASP A 92 -38.47 40.12 -29.72
C ASP A 92 -37.17 40.14 -28.89
N MET A 93 -36.40 41.22 -28.95
CA MET A 93 -35.18 41.37 -28.16
C MET A 93 -35.46 41.44 -26.66
N ILE A 94 -36.55 42.07 -26.23
CA ILE A 94 -36.99 42.09 -24.82
C ILE A 94 -37.31 40.67 -24.37
N GLU A 95 -38.08 39.90 -25.16
CA GLU A 95 -38.42 38.51 -24.84
C GLU A 95 -37.17 37.64 -24.75
N GLU A 96 -36.30 37.70 -25.76
CA GLU A 96 -35.11 36.85 -25.84
C GLU A 96 -34.08 37.19 -24.75
N PHE A 97 -33.85 38.47 -24.44
CA PHE A 97 -32.97 38.83 -23.32
C PHE A 97 -33.56 38.47 -21.97
N SER A 98 -34.88 38.57 -21.80
CA SER A 98 -35.56 38.14 -20.57
C SER A 98 -35.42 36.63 -20.36
N ALA A 99 -35.69 35.83 -21.41
CA ALA A 99 -35.54 34.38 -21.39
C ALA A 99 -34.09 33.97 -21.12
N LEU A 100 -33.13 34.65 -21.75
CA LEU A 100 -31.70 34.38 -21.57
C LEU A 100 -31.22 34.72 -20.15
N ASN A 101 -31.68 35.84 -19.59
CA ASN A 101 -31.35 36.24 -18.22
C ASN A 101 -31.93 35.24 -17.20
N ALA A 102 -33.16 34.79 -17.38
CA ALA A 102 -33.76 33.74 -16.56
C ALA A 102 -32.97 32.42 -16.65
N LYS A 103 -32.55 32.03 -17.86
CA LYS A 103 -31.71 30.85 -18.07
C LYS A 103 -30.37 30.94 -17.35
N LEU A 104 -29.71 32.10 -17.37
CA LEU A 104 -28.44 32.32 -16.66
C LEU A 104 -28.58 32.18 -15.15
N GLN A 105 -29.66 32.70 -14.57
CA GLN A 105 -29.93 32.59 -13.14
C GLN A 105 -30.22 31.15 -12.70
N GLY A 106 -30.72 30.30 -13.61
CA GLY A 106 -30.95 28.88 -13.37
C GLY A 106 -29.71 27.99 -13.56
N LEU A 107 -28.55 28.54 -13.95
CA LEU A 107 -27.32 27.75 -14.05
C LEU A 107 -26.70 27.59 -12.66
N ASP A 108 -26.58 26.33 -12.23
CA ASP A 108 -25.83 25.97 -11.04
C ASP A 108 -24.35 25.68 -11.39
N PHE A 109 -23.45 26.30 -10.63
CA PHE A 109 -22.01 26.15 -10.74
C PHE A 109 -21.36 25.74 -9.42
N ASP A 110 -22.14 25.63 -8.34
CA ASP A 110 -21.58 25.36 -7.03
C ASP A 110 -21.30 23.87 -6.87
N GLN A 111 -20.02 23.54 -6.86
CA GLN A 111 -19.52 22.17 -6.60
C GLN A 111 -18.74 22.11 -5.29
N SER A 112 -18.82 23.15 -4.46
CA SER A 112 -18.01 23.26 -3.24
C SER A 112 -18.30 22.14 -2.25
N ALA A 113 -19.56 21.73 -2.12
CA ALA A 113 -19.98 20.63 -1.25
C ALA A 113 -19.39 19.28 -1.71
N ASP A 114 -19.47 18.97 -3.00
CA ASP A 114 -18.94 17.71 -3.55
C ASP A 114 -17.41 17.64 -3.42
N ILE A 115 -16.71 18.75 -3.69
CA ILE A 115 -15.26 18.81 -3.55
C ILE A 115 -14.83 18.75 -2.08
N ALA A 116 -15.57 19.38 -1.17
CA ALA A 116 -15.34 19.28 0.26
C ALA A 116 -15.50 17.84 0.76
N ALA A 117 -16.55 17.14 0.33
CA ALA A 117 -16.77 15.74 0.66
C ALA A 117 -15.63 14.84 0.13
N LEU A 118 -15.16 15.06 -1.09
CA LEU A 118 -14.00 14.35 -1.64
C LEU A 118 -12.72 14.61 -0.84
N LYS A 119 -12.49 15.87 -0.45
CA LYS A 119 -11.34 16.25 0.36
C LYS A 119 -11.35 15.55 1.72
N GLU A 120 -12.50 15.55 2.39
CA GLU A 120 -12.68 14.85 3.67
C GLU A 120 -12.45 13.33 3.51
N SER A 121 -12.94 12.74 2.43
CA SER A 121 -12.73 11.32 2.14
C SER A 121 -11.24 10.98 1.92
N PHE A 122 -10.51 11.77 1.12
CA PHE A 122 -9.06 11.58 0.94
C PHE A 122 -8.31 11.71 2.27
N GLN A 123 -8.63 12.74 3.05
CA GLN A 123 -8.04 12.94 4.38
C GLN A 123 -8.30 11.75 5.33
N LEU A 124 -9.50 11.20 5.29
CA LEU A 124 -9.86 10.01 6.07
C LEU A 124 -9.01 8.81 5.66
N ILE A 125 -8.90 8.52 4.36
CA ILE A 125 -8.05 7.45 3.83
C ILE A 125 -6.60 7.68 4.25
N GLY A 126 -6.04 8.88 4.09
CA GLY A 126 -4.66 9.19 4.46
C GLY A 126 -4.36 8.90 5.93
N ARG A 127 -5.26 9.30 6.84
CA ARG A 127 -5.14 9.04 8.27
C ARG A 127 -5.21 7.54 8.60
N ASP A 128 -6.20 6.85 8.04
CA ASP A 128 -6.48 5.46 8.38
C ASP A 128 -5.40 4.53 7.76
N LEU A 129 -4.89 4.88 6.58
CA LEU A 129 -3.75 4.24 5.92
C LEU A 129 -2.49 4.35 6.79
N ALA A 130 -2.15 5.54 7.29
CA ALA A 130 -1.00 5.73 8.16
C ALA A 130 -1.11 4.89 9.46
N ALA A 131 -2.31 4.84 10.04
CA ALA A 131 -2.57 4.07 11.26
C ALA A 131 -2.43 2.55 11.01
N ALA A 132 -3.05 2.03 9.95
CA ALA A 132 -3.00 0.63 9.58
C ALA A 132 -1.58 0.16 9.24
N TYR A 133 -0.84 0.93 8.44
CA TYR A 133 0.55 0.65 8.12
C TYR A 133 1.42 0.56 9.38
N LYS A 134 1.33 1.56 10.26
CA LYS A 134 2.11 1.60 11.50
C LYS A 134 1.79 0.41 12.41
N ALA A 135 0.51 0.05 12.54
CA ALA A 135 0.10 -1.11 13.34
C ALA A 135 0.70 -2.41 12.77
N ARG A 136 0.67 -2.59 11.45
CA ARG A 136 1.24 -3.77 10.81
C ARG A 136 2.77 -3.81 10.89
N ASP A 137 3.45 -2.68 10.69
CA ASP A 137 4.91 -2.57 10.82
C ASP A 137 5.38 -2.96 12.23
N VAL A 138 4.69 -2.51 13.29
CA VAL A 138 4.97 -2.94 14.67
C VAL A 138 4.79 -4.45 14.84
N ALA A 139 3.70 -5.02 14.31
CA ALA A 139 3.46 -6.45 14.38
C ALA A 139 4.53 -7.27 13.65
N VAL A 140 4.91 -6.86 12.44
CA VAL A 140 5.95 -7.52 11.62
C VAL A 140 7.31 -7.46 12.31
N ARG A 141 7.66 -6.34 12.95
CA ARG A 141 8.91 -6.23 13.73
C ARG A 141 8.89 -7.19 14.93
N ALA A 142 7.78 -7.25 15.66
CA ALA A 142 7.65 -8.20 16.78
C ALA A 142 7.72 -9.67 16.31
N GLU A 143 7.08 -10.01 15.19
CA GLU A 143 7.18 -11.34 14.56
C GLU A 143 8.63 -11.66 14.16
N LEU A 144 9.35 -10.69 13.59
CA LEU A 144 10.74 -10.85 13.19
C LEU A 144 11.66 -11.08 14.40
N ASP A 145 11.55 -10.26 15.43
CA ASP A 145 12.35 -10.38 16.66
C ASP A 145 12.08 -11.72 17.36
N ALA A 146 10.80 -12.13 17.43
CA ALA A 146 10.42 -13.43 17.98
C ALA A 146 11.00 -14.60 17.18
N ALA A 147 10.93 -14.56 15.85
CA ALA A 147 11.49 -15.60 14.99
C ALA A 147 13.02 -15.67 15.10
N GLN A 148 13.71 -14.52 15.21
CA GLN A 148 15.15 -14.47 15.43
C GLN A 148 15.54 -15.08 16.78
N ALA A 149 14.79 -14.76 17.84
CA ALA A 149 15.01 -15.31 19.17
C ALA A 149 14.78 -16.83 19.21
N GLU A 150 13.72 -17.32 18.56
CA GLU A 150 13.40 -18.76 18.44
C GLU A 150 14.53 -19.51 17.72
N VAL A 151 14.98 -19.03 16.55
CA VAL A 151 16.10 -19.61 15.80
C VAL A 151 17.39 -19.62 16.62
N ALA A 152 17.70 -18.54 17.34
CA ALA A 152 18.89 -18.45 18.19
C ALA A 152 18.84 -19.44 19.37
N ALA A 153 17.68 -19.57 20.02
CA ALA A 153 17.47 -20.49 21.14
C ALA A 153 17.60 -21.95 20.69
N LEU A 154 16.91 -22.35 19.61
CA LEU A 154 16.98 -23.71 19.06
C LEU A 154 18.39 -24.04 18.56
N SER A 155 19.06 -23.11 17.89
CA SER A 155 20.46 -23.29 17.46
C SER A 155 21.41 -23.50 18.64
N LYS A 156 21.18 -22.83 19.77
CA LYS A 156 21.96 -23.02 21.01
C LYS A 156 21.69 -24.40 21.60
N GLN A 157 20.43 -24.80 21.75
CA GLN A 157 20.06 -26.12 22.26
C GLN A 157 20.63 -27.26 21.39
N LEU A 158 20.58 -27.10 20.06
CA LEU A 158 21.15 -28.06 19.12
C LEU A 158 22.67 -28.19 19.26
N LYS A 159 23.38 -27.08 19.48
CA LYS A 159 24.83 -27.10 19.77
C LYS A 159 25.13 -27.80 21.11
N GLU A 160 24.36 -27.51 22.15
CA GLU A 160 24.53 -28.11 23.47
C GLU A 160 24.28 -29.63 23.45
N ILE A 161 23.21 -30.09 22.78
CA ILE A 161 22.94 -31.53 22.68
C ILE A 161 23.98 -32.25 21.83
N SER A 162 24.43 -31.64 20.75
CA SER A 162 25.50 -32.19 19.90
C SER A 162 26.82 -32.30 20.66
N ALA A 163 27.15 -31.32 21.51
CA ALA A 163 28.32 -31.35 22.38
C ALA A 163 28.21 -32.46 23.45
N LYS A 164 27.01 -32.68 24.03
CA LYS A 164 26.76 -33.78 24.97
C LYS A 164 26.94 -35.14 24.32
N ILE A 165 26.32 -35.37 23.15
CA ILE A 165 26.47 -36.62 22.38
C ILE A 165 27.95 -36.87 22.08
N LYS A 166 28.68 -35.86 21.57
CA LYS A 166 30.11 -35.98 21.26
C LYS A 166 30.94 -36.35 22.49
N LYS A 167 30.69 -35.71 23.64
CA LYS A 167 31.39 -36.01 24.89
C LYS A 167 31.14 -37.45 25.34
N GLU A 168 29.91 -37.94 25.22
CA GLU A 168 29.55 -39.31 25.59
C GLU A 168 30.19 -40.34 24.66
N ASP A 169 30.29 -40.04 23.36
CA ASP A 169 31.04 -40.85 22.40
C ASP A 169 32.54 -40.90 22.76
N GLU A 170 33.14 -39.76 23.11
CA GLU A 170 34.54 -39.69 23.55
C GLU A 170 34.78 -40.47 24.86
N ASP A 171 33.89 -40.34 25.84
CA ASP A 171 33.98 -41.06 27.12
C ASP A 171 33.77 -42.57 26.93
N THR A 172 32.84 -42.98 26.06
CA THR A 172 32.62 -44.39 25.69
C THR A 172 33.85 -44.98 25.00
N ALA A 173 34.45 -44.24 24.06
CA ALA A 173 35.69 -44.64 23.39
C ALA A 173 36.84 -44.80 24.40
N ARG A 174 37.00 -43.84 25.33
CA ARG A 174 38.00 -43.91 26.40
C ARG A 174 37.82 -45.14 27.29
N GLN A 175 36.59 -45.43 27.72
CA GLN A 175 36.31 -46.61 28.54
C GLN A 175 36.61 -47.91 27.77
N ALA A 176 36.26 -47.97 26.48
CA ALA A 176 36.59 -49.11 25.64
C ALA A 176 38.10 -49.31 25.51
N THR A 177 38.86 -48.23 25.29
CA THR A 177 40.33 -48.27 25.25
C THR A 177 40.94 -48.72 26.58
N GLN A 178 40.48 -48.18 27.72
CA GLN A 178 40.96 -48.57 29.05
C GLN A 178 40.68 -50.05 29.37
N ARG A 179 39.52 -50.57 28.97
CA ARG A 179 39.20 -51.99 29.16
C ARG A 179 40.06 -52.89 28.26
N ALA A 180 40.29 -52.49 27.01
CA ALA A 180 41.16 -53.23 26.10
C ALA A 180 42.61 -53.28 26.61
N THR A 181 43.16 -52.17 27.11
CA THR A 181 44.51 -52.13 27.69
C THR A 181 44.61 -52.90 29.01
N GLY A 182 43.57 -52.87 29.86
CA GLY A 182 43.49 -53.69 31.07
C GLY A 182 43.47 -55.20 30.78
N TYR A 183 42.75 -55.62 29.74
CA TYR A 183 42.69 -57.03 29.33
C TYR A 183 44.02 -57.53 28.75
N ILE A 184 44.72 -56.69 27.99
CA ILE A 184 46.05 -57.01 27.43
C ILE A 184 47.13 -57.02 28.55
N GLY A 185 47.06 -56.09 29.51
CA GLY A 185 47.97 -56.06 30.66
C GLY A 185 47.80 -57.26 31.60
N GLY A 186 46.56 -57.73 31.81
CA GLY A 186 46.27 -58.93 32.60
C GLY A 186 46.74 -60.24 31.94
N LEU A 187 46.82 -60.29 30.61
CA LEU A 187 47.29 -61.47 29.88
C LEU A 187 48.83 -61.61 29.87
N LEU A 188 49.57 -60.52 30.07
CA LEU A 188 51.04 -60.49 30.03
C LEU A 188 51.70 -60.36 31.42
N GLY A 189 50.93 -60.08 32.47
CA GLY A 189 51.39 -59.95 33.87
C GLY A 189 51.50 -61.26 34.67
N GLY A 190 51.29 -62.42 34.04
CA GLY A 190 51.42 -63.74 34.66
C GLY A 190 52.86 -64.09 35.01
N LYS A 191 53.31 -63.64 36.18
CA LYS A 191 54.62 -63.92 36.76
C LYS A 191 54.80 -65.43 36.98
N LYS A 192 55.73 -65.99 36.22
CA LYS A 192 56.32 -67.33 36.32
C LYS A 192 56.75 -67.60 37.78
N LYS A 193 56.19 -68.62 38.43
CA LYS A 193 56.80 -69.27 39.60
C LYS A 193 56.98 -70.74 39.28
N THR A 194 58.22 -71.09 38.96
CA THR A 194 58.80 -72.42 38.89
C THR A 194 58.81 -73.06 40.28
N GLU A 195 58.43 -74.32 40.37
CA GLU A 195 59.08 -75.34 41.20
C GLU A 195 58.63 -76.73 40.71
N ALA A 196 59.60 -77.65 40.71
CA ALA A 196 59.60 -78.94 40.05
C ALA A 196 59.35 -80.07 41.06
N ASP A 197 58.94 -81.22 40.49
CA ASP A 197 59.03 -82.60 41.00
C ASP A 197 58.26 -82.92 42.31
N ASP A 198 57.57 -84.05 42.47
CA ASP A 198 57.81 -85.38 41.91
C ASP A 198 56.54 -86.25 41.90
N GLU A 199 56.65 -87.36 41.18
CA GLU A 199 55.72 -88.47 40.98
C GLU A 199 54.87 -88.89 42.20
N ASP A 200 53.56 -89.14 42.00
CA ASP A 200 53.10 -90.53 42.02
C ASP A 200 51.70 -90.71 41.39
N THR A 201 51.55 -91.90 40.81
CA THR A 201 50.42 -92.46 40.08
C THR A 201 49.07 -92.41 40.82
N ILE A 202 47.99 -92.08 40.08
CA ILE A 202 46.68 -92.79 39.99
C ILE A 202 45.71 -91.96 39.10
N SER A 203 45.34 -92.53 37.96
CA SER A 203 44.05 -92.39 37.23
C SER A 203 43.16 -91.15 37.51
N GLU A 204 43.53 -89.97 37.01
CA GLU A 204 42.71 -88.72 37.00
C GLU A 204 42.43 -88.18 35.57
N ALA A 205 42.61 -89.01 34.52
CA ALA A 205 42.45 -88.57 33.13
C ALA A 205 41.02 -88.11 32.75
N ASP A 206 39.98 -88.52 33.49
CA ASP A 206 38.59 -88.12 33.25
C ASP A 206 38.08 -86.99 34.16
N LYS A 207 38.76 -86.71 35.28
CA LYS A 207 38.46 -85.53 36.12
C LYS A 207 39.13 -84.28 35.59
N ASP A 208 40.32 -84.41 35.00
CA ASP A 208 41.08 -83.28 34.46
C ASP A 208 40.49 -82.78 33.11
N LYS A 209 39.90 -83.69 32.32
CA LYS A 209 39.09 -83.34 31.15
C LYS A 209 37.78 -82.64 31.53
N LYS A 210 37.11 -83.07 32.61
CA LYS A 210 35.93 -82.38 33.17
C LYS A 210 36.31 -81.04 33.84
N ALA A 211 37.47 -80.93 34.48
CA ALA A 211 37.94 -79.69 35.09
C ALA A 211 38.36 -78.65 34.04
N LYS A 212 39.04 -79.06 32.96
CA LYS A 212 39.33 -78.19 31.80
C LYS A 212 38.08 -77.82 31.03
N ALA A 213 37.13 -78.74 30.82
CA ALA A 213 35.85 -78.43 30.19
C ALA A 213 34.98 -77.52 31.07
N LYS A 214 34.97 -77.70 32.40
CA LYS A 214 34.26 -76.83 33.34
C LYS A 214 34.89 -75.44 33.43
N LYS A 215 36.23 -75.33 33.46
CA LYS A 215 36.93 -74.04 33.35
C LYS A 215 36.69 -73.37 32.00
N ALA A 216 36.71 -74.11 30.89
CA ALA A 216 36.41 -73.54 29.57
C ALA A 216 34.95 -73.10 29.45
N ALA A 217 34.01 -73.83 30.06
CA ALA A 217 32.60 -73.46 30.13
C ALA A 217 32.36 -72.27 31.06
N GLU A 218 33.02 -72.18 32.23
CA GLU A 218 32.97 -71.01 33.11
C GLU A 218 33.64 -69.78 32.46
N LEU A 219 34.72 -69.98 31.69
CA LEU A 219 35.34 -68.91 30.92
C LEU A 219 34.43 -68.45 29.77
N ALA A 220 33.76 -69.37 29.07
CA ALA A 220 32.83 -69.04 28.00
C ALA A 220 31.56 -68.37 28.53
N LYS A 221 31.06 -68.82 29.70
CA LYS A 221 29.91 -68.22 30.38
C LYS A 221 30.25 -66.83 30.92
N SER A 222 31.42 -66.65 31.53
CA SER A 222 31.86 -65.31 31.96
C SER A 222 32.16 -64.38 30.78
N LYS A 223 32.63 -64.90 29.65
CA LYS A 223 32.75 -64.12 28.40
C LYS A 223 31.38 -63.74 27.82
N GLY A 224 30.41 -64.65 27.88
CA GLY A 224 29.03 -64.41 27.47
C GLY A 224 28.34 -63.36 28.35
N GLU A 225 28.42 -63.51 29.68
CA GLU A 225 27.88 -62.56 30.65
C GLU A 225 28.60 -61.20 30.59
N ALA A 226 29.91 -61.17 30.32
CA ALA A 226 30.66 -59.92 30.09
C ALA A 226 30.31 -59.27 28.75
N MET A 227 30.06 -60.05 27.69
CA MET A 227 29.56 -59.53 26.41
C MET A 227 28.13 -59.03 26.53
N ASP A 228 27.26 -59.71 27.27
CA ASP A 228 25.88 -59.29 27.48
C ASP A 228 25.82 -58.06 28.41
N ALA A 229 26.64 -57.98 29.45
CA ALA A 229 26.79 -56.77 30.27
C ALA A 229 27.41 -55.62 29.47
N ALA A 230 28.38 -55.88 28.60
CA ALA A 230 28.93 -54.88 27.68
C ALA A 230 27.87 -54.43 26.65
N LYS A 231 27.07 -55.34 26.12
CA LYS A 231 25.99 -55.07 25.17
C LYS A 231 24.84 -54.29 25.82
N LYS A 232 24.53 -54.56 27.10
CA LYS A 232 23.53 -53.84 27.90
C LYS A 232 24.00 -52.45 28.36
N LEU A 233 25.33 -52.25 28.49
CA LEU A 233 25.95 -50.94 28.69
C LEU A 233 26.18 -50.17 27.38
N LEU A 234 26.24 -50.86 26.23
CA LEU A 234 26.32 -50.30 24.88
C LEU A 234 24.94 -49.98 24.28
N SER A 235 23.86 -50.60 24.77
CA SER A 235 22.47 -50.17 24.53
C SER A 235 22.11 -49.13 25.61
N GLY A 236 22.42 -47.86 25.47
CA GLY A 236 22.02 -47.02 24.35
C GLY A 236 20.75 -46.20 24.66
N ASP A 237 20.01 -46.52 25.74
CA ASP A 237 18.73 -45.84 26.05
C ASP A 237 18.88 -44.30 26.15
N ASP A 238 19.99 -43.82 26.74
CA ASP A 238 20.28 -42.38 26.85
C ASP A 238 20.82 -41.76 25.56
N LYS A 239 21.53 -42.54 24.72
CA LYS A 239 22.13 -42.06 23.47
C LYS A 239 21.08 -41.96 22.37
N ASP A 240 20.27 -43.00 22.21
CA ASP A 240 19.18 -43.04 21.23
C ASP A 240 18.13 -41.95 21.55
N SER A 241 17.88 -41.71 22.84
CA SER A 241 17.04 -40.60 23.32
C SER A 241 17.61 -39.22 22.93
N LYS A 242 18.91 -38.97 23.14
CA LYS A 242 19.56 -37.71 22.74
C LYS A 242 19.64 -37.53 21.23
N GLU A 243 19.83 -38.61 20.49
CA GLU A 243 19.78 -38.57 19.03
C GLU A 243 18.37 -38.26 18.51
N ALA A 244 17.33 -38.82 19.11
CA ALA A 244 15.94 -38.48 18.82
C ALA A 244 15.66 -37.00 19.15
N GLN A 245 16.07 -36.53 20.33
CA GLN A 245 15.94 -35.12 20.71
C GLN A 245 16.73 -34.19 19.77
N ARG A 246 17.90 -34.61 19.28
CA ARG A 246 18.65 -33.85 18.27
C ARG A 246 17.86 -33.73 16.96
N ARG A 247 17.22 -34.80 16.50
CA ARG A 247 16.39 -34.78 15.28
C ARG A 247 15.17 -33.87 15.44
N ASP A 248 14.47 -33.96 16.58
CA ASP A 248 13.34 -33.08 16.90
C ASP A 248 13.75 -31.59 16.94
N LEU A 249 14.89 -31.27 17.57
CA LEU A 249 15.44 -29.91 17.56
C LEU A 249 15.84 -29.42 16.15
N GLN A 250 16.29 -30.31 15.28
CA GLN A 250 16.59 -29.97 13.88
C GLN A 250 15.32 -29.63 13.11
N GLU A 251 14.26 -30.44 13.26
CA GLU A 251 12.97 -30.19 12.62
C GLU A 251 12.35 -28.87 13.11
N GLN A 252 12.35 -28.62 14.43
CA GLN A 252 11.89 -27.35 14.99
C GLN A 252 12.71 -26.16 14.49
N LEU A 253 14.04 -26.33 14.33
CA LEU A 253 14.90 -25.29 13.80
C LEU A 253 14.58 -24.97 12.34
N GLU A 254 14.30 -25.97 11.51
CA GLU A 254 13.88 -25.77 10.11
C GLU A 254 12.56 -24.98 10.03
N ILE A 255 11.57 -25.34 10.87
CA ILE A 255 10.30 -24.62 10.97
C ILE A 255 10.53 -23.16 11.42
N ALA A 256 11.36 -22.93 12.45
CA ALA A 256 11.68 -21.60 12.94
C ALA A 256 12.42 -20.76 11.89
N GLN A 257 13.33 -21.36 11.12
CA GLN A 257 14.01 -20.71 10.00
C GLN A 257 13.03 -20.33 8.89
N ALA A 258 12.06 -21.19 8.56
CA ALA A 258 11.02 -20.87 7.58
C ALA A 258 10.16 -19.67 8.05
N ARG A 259 9.82 -19.61 9.34
CA ARG A 259 9.13 -18.44 9.94
C ARG A 259 9.98 -17.18 9.85
N LEU A 260 11.27 -17.26 10.15
CA LEU A 260 12.21 -16.14 10.04
C LEU A 260 12.31 -15.63 8.60
N ILE A 261 12.36 -16.52 7.60
CA ILE A 261 12.34 -16.14 6.18
C ILE A 261 11.05 -15.39 5.83
N LYS A 262 9.90 -15.90 6.27
CA LYS A 262 8.60 -15.25 6.07
C LYS A 262 8.53 -13.86 6.73
N ALA A 263 8.96 -13.75 7.98
CA ALA A 263 8.98 -12.47 8.70
C ALA A 263 9.92 -11.44 8.04
N ASN A 264 11.08 -11.88 7.56
CA ASN A 264 11.99 -11.03 6.77
C ASN A 264 11.37 -10.56 5.46
N SER A 265 10.64 -11.43 4.75
CA SER A 265 9.92 -11.04 3.54
C SER A 265 8.90 -9.95 3.84
N ALA A 266 8.05 -10.14 4.86
CA ALA A 266 7.06 -9.14 5.26
C ALA A 266 7.71 -7.82 5.67
N ALA A 267 8.84 -7.85 6.38
CA ALA A 267 9.58 -6.65 6.75
C ALA A 267 10.13 -5.89 5.51
N ARG A 268 10.62 -6.62 4.51
CA ARG A 268 11.08 -6.03 3.23
C ARG A 268 9.92 -5.43 2.44
N ASP A 269 8.78 -6.11 2.40
CA ASP A 269 7.58 -5.61 1.72
C ASP A 269 7.15 -4.29 2.35
N GLY A 270 7.11 -4.20 3.69
CA GLY A 270 6.87 -2.94 4.41
C GLY A 270 7.88 -1.85 4.05
N GLN A 271 9.19 -2.15 4.13
CA GLN A 271 10.25 -1.18 3.82
C GLN A 271 10.22 -0.65 2.38
N SER A 272 9.66 -1.42 1.43
CA SER A 272 9.53 -0.98 0.04
C SER A 272 8.43 0.07 -0.16
N ILE A 273 7.56 0.26 0.83
CA ILE A 273 6.45 1.21 0.78
C ILE A 273 6.94 2.57 1.31
N ASP A 274 6.97 3.57 0.41
CA ASP A 274 7.23 4.97 0.78
C ASP A 274 5.93 5.62 1.29
N LEU A 275 5.61 5.35 2.55
CA LEU A 275 4.41 5.87 3.21
C LEU A 275 4.42 7.41 3.26
N ASP A 276 5.57 8.02 3.55
CA ASP A 276 5.68 9.47 3.69
C ASP A 276 5.41 10.18 2.36
N ALA A 277 5.90 9.66 1.24
CA ALA A 277 5.57 10.18 -0.07
C ALA A 277 4.08 10.03 -0.40
N LEU A 278 3.46 8.90 -0.02
CA LEU A 278 2.02 8.70 -0.24
C LEU A 278 1.17 9.67 0.59
N LEU A 279 1.53 9.92 1.85
CA LEU A 279 0.87 10.93 2.69
C LEU A 279 1.14 12.37 2.24
N GLN A 280 2.26 12.61 1.57
CA GLN A 280 2.51 13.90 0.90
C GLN A 280 1.60 14.07 -0.31
N VAL A 281 1.42 13.03 -1.11
CA VAL A 281 0.49 13.02 -2.25
C VAL A 281 -0.94 13.30 -1.80
N ASP A 282 -1.42 12.66 -0.73
CA ASP A 282 -2.75 12.93 -0.16
C ASP A 282 -2.92 14.43 0.20
N ARG A 283 -1.93 15.02 0.88
CA ARG A 283 -1.93 16.46 1.20
C ARG A 283 -1.91 17.34 -0.05
N ASP A 284 -1.20 16.94 -1.10
CA ASP A 284 -1.14 17.69 -2.35
C ASP A 284 -2.47 17.60 -3.13
N ILE A 285 -3.16 16.44 -3.08
CA ILE A 285 -4.52 16.29 -3.59
C ILE A 285 -5.46 17.25 -2.85
N GLN A 286 -5.44 17.26 -1.52
CA GLN A 286 -6.30 18.15 -0.72
C GLN A 286 -6.08 19.63 -1.05
N LYS A 287 -4.82 20.08 -1.18
CA LYS A 287 -4.50 21.45 -1.61
C LYS A 287 -4.95 21.75 -3.03
N GLY A 288 -4.83 20.78 -3.93
CA GLY A 288 -5.32 20.91 -5.31
C GLY A 288 -6.83 21.06 -5.35
N LEU A 289 -7.57 20.31 -4.54
CA LEU A 289 -9.03 20.43 -4.40
C LEU A 289 -9.44 21.82 -3.87
N ASP A 290 -8.75 22.34 -2.84
CA ASP A 290 -8.96 23.71 -2.36
C ASP A 290 -8.71 24.75 -3.46
N THR A 291 -7.62 24.57 -4.21
CA THR A 291 -7.27 25.44 -5.33
C THR A 291 -8.34 25.38 -6.43
N GLN A 292 -8.89 24.20 -6.71
CA GLN A 292 -9.94 24.01 -7.69
C GLN A 292 -11.24 24.69 -7.27
N ILE A 293 -11.65 24.61 -5.99
CA ILE A 293 -12.82 25.34 -5.46
C ILE A 293 -12.68 26.83 -5.73
N GLU A 294 -11.53 27.42 -5.41
CA GLU A 294 -11.29 28.85 -5.63
C GLU A 294 -11.32 29.21 -7.11
N GLN A 295 -10.76 28.36 -7.98
CA GLN A 295 -10.74 28.58 -9.42
C GLN A 295 -12.12 28.41 -10.07
N LEU A 296 -12.98 27.51 -9.55
CA LEU A 296 -14.34 27.29 -10.03
C LEU A 296 -15.23 28.51 -9.88
N LYS A 297 -14.95 29.40 -8.91
CA LYS A 297 -15.64 30.69 -8.75
C LYS A 297 -15.59 31.57 -10.00
N THR A 298 -14.68 31.29 -10.93
CA THR A 298 -14.64 31.95 -12.25
C THR A 298 -15.94 31.78 -13.04
N LEU A 299 -16.59 30.60 -12.96
CA LEU A 299 -17.83 30.32 -13.68
C LEU A 299 -19.01 31.18 -13.21
N PRO A 300 -19.39 31.20 -11.91
CA PRO A 300 -20.45 32.09 -11.44
C PRO A 300 -20.10 33.57 -11.60
N ASN A 301 -18.82 33.95 -11.48
CA ASN A 301 -18.40 35.33 -11.77
C ASN A 301 -18.64 35.74 -13.22
N LEU A 302 -18.35 34.86 -14.18
CA LEU A 302 -18.64 35.09 -15.60
C LEU A 302 -20.15 35.14 -15.86
N SER A 303 -20.92 34.22 -15.27
CA SER A 303 -22.39 34.22 -15.36
C SER A 303 -22.99 35.54 -14.85
N GLN A 304 -22.57 36.01 -13.67
CA GLN A 304 -23.04 37.27 -13.09
C GLN A 304 -22.68 38.47 -13.96
N GLN A 305 -21.49 38.49 -14.55
CA GLN A 305 -21.09 39.57 -15.45
C GLN A 305 -21.96 39.62 -16.72
N LEU A 306 -22.28 38.46 -17.29
CA LEU A 306 -23.18 38.37 -18.44
C LEU A 306 -24.60 38.81 -18.05
N ALA A 307 -25.11 38.33 -16.92
CA ALA A 307 -26.43 38.70 -16.40
C ALA A 307 -26.54 40.22 -16.18
N ASN A 308 -25.51 40.85 -15.62
CA ASN A 308 -25.47 42.30 -15.46
C ASN A 308 -25.45 43.04 -16.82
N GLU A 309 -24.70 42.54 -17.80
CA GLU A 309 -24.66 43.12 -19.15
C GLU A 309 -26.04 43.01 -19.82
N LEU A 310 -26.70 41.86 -19.71
CA LEU A 310 -28.06 41.60 -20.20
C LEU A 310 -29.11 42.47 -19.54
N ALA A 311 -29.11 42.58 -18.21
CA ALA A 311 -30.08 43.39 -17.47
C ALA A 311 -30.00 44.88 -17.86
N ASN A 312 -28.78 45.41 -18.03
CA ASN A 312 -28.59 46.78 -18.50
C ASN A 312 -29.13 46.99 -19.92
N TYR A 313 -29.01 45.95 -20.77
CA TYR A 313 -29.45 46.02 -22.15
C TYR A 313 -30.96 45.91 -22.27
N LEU A 314 -31.57 44.95 -21.55
CA LEU A 314 -33.00 44.79 -21.40
C LEU A 314 -33.66 46.09 -20.92
N ALA A 315 -33.14 46.69 -19.85
CA ALA A 315 -33.66 47.97 -19.33
C ALA A 315 -33.61 49.10 -20.37
N ALA A 316 -32.60 49.12 -21.23
CA ALA A 316 -32.51 50.13 -22.30
C ALA A 316 -33.56 49.90 -23.39
N PHE A 317 -33.83 48.65 -23.78
CA PHE A 317 -34.92 48.32 -24.71
C PHE A 317 -36.28 48.67 -24.11
N GLU A 318 -36.53 48.31 -22.85
CA GLU A 318 -37.76 48.63 -22.14
C GLU A 318 -37.99 50.14 -22.03
N ASN A 319 -36.94 50.92 -21.74
CA ASN A 319 -37.03 52.38 -21.68
C ASN A 319 -37.38 52.99 -23.04
N VAL A 320 -36.78 52.51 -24.13
CA VAL A 320 -37.11 52.99 -25.49
C VAL A 320 -38.54 52.60 -25.88
N LYS A 321 -39.00 51.40 -25.48
CA LYS A 321 -40.38 50.94 -25.70
C LYS A 321 -41.39 51.79 -24.92
N ALA A 322 -41.08 52.13 -23.68
CA ALA A 322 -41.94 52.95 -22.82
C ALA A 322 -41.95 54.43 -23.24
N ASP A 323 -40.78 54.97 -23.61
CA ASP A 323 -40.60 56.34 -24.07
C ASP A 323 -39.50 56.41 -25.16
N PRO A 324 -39.86 56.57 -26.44
CA PRO A 324 -38.91 56.61 -27.55
C PRO A 324 -38.21 57.98 -27.70
N SER A 325 -37.87 58.64 -26.59
CA SER A 325 -37.17 59.93 -26.58
C SER A 325 -35.75 59.83 -27.14
N PRO A 326 -35.19 60.93 -27.69
CA PRO A 326 -33.82 60.93 -28.24
C PRO A 326 -32.75 60.47 -27.24
N ASP A 327 -32.93 60.75 -25.95
CA ASP A 327 -31.99 60.35 -24.90
C ASP A 327 -32.02 58.84 -24.64
N ASN A 328 -33.20 58.22 -24.61
CA ASN A 328 -33.34 56.77 -24.47
C ASN A 328 -32.77 56.04 -25.70
N GLN A 329 -33.07 56.54 -26.91
CA GLN A 329 -32.49 55.99 -28.14
C GLN A 329 -30.96 56.11 -28.15
N ARG A 330 -30.41 57.27 -27.75
CA ARG A 330 -28.95 57.48 -27.64
C ARG A 330 -28.32 56.53 -26.62
N THR A 331 -29.00 56.28 -25.50
CA THR A 331 -28.55 55.33 -24.47
C THR A 331 -28.48 53.91 -25.03
N LEU A 332 -29.53 53.47 -25.73
CA LEU A 332 -29.56 52.17 -26.39
C LEU A 332 -28.45 52.03 -27.43
N VAL A 333 -28.23 53.04 -28.29
CA VAL A 333 -27.12 53.06 -29.27
C VAL A 333 -25.74 52.99 -28.61
N ASN A 334 -25.55 53.71 -27.50
CA ASN A 334 -24.29 53.64 -26.74
C ASN A 334 -24.06 52.24 -26.16
N LEU A 335 -25.12 51.58 -25.67
CA LEU A 335 -25.06 50.21 -25.19
C LEU A 335 -24.79 49.22 -26.33
N HIS A 336 -25.43 49.35 -27.50
CA HIS A 336 -25.10 48.57 -28.70
C HIS A 336 -23.62 48.63 -29.01
N ARG A 337 -23.04 49.84 -29.04
CA ARG A 337 -21.61 50.02 -29.28
C ARG A 337 -20.75 49.35 -28.21
N LYS A 338 -21.11 49.49 -26.92
CA LYS A 338 -20.39 48.87 -25.80
C LYS A 338 -20.42 47.34 -25.87
N VAL A 339 -21.57 46.78 -26.23
CA VAL A 339 -21.82 45.35 -26.38
C VAL A 339 -21.08 44.78 -27.60
N ALA A 340 -21.08 45.49 -28.73
CA ALA A 340 -20.29 45.12 -29.91
C ALA A 340 -18.78 45.05 -29.59
N LEU A 341 -18.28 45.97 -28.74
CA LEU A 341 -16.89 45.95 -28.28
C LEU A 341 -16.60 44.80 -27.30
N SER A 342 -17.58 44.32 -26.53
CA SER A 342 -17.42 43.16 -25.62
C SER A 342 -17.59 41.81 -26.31
N CYS A 343 -18.14 41.78 -27.54
CA CYS A 343 -18.42 40.56 -28.29
C CYS A 343 -17.18 39.69 -28.55
N GLY A 344 -16.08 40.29 -29.03
CA GLY A 344 -14.81 39.57 -29.25
C GLY A 344 -14.31 38.87 -27.97
N PRO A 345 -14.17 39.59 -26.85
CA PRO A 345 -13.79 38.98 -25.59
C PRO A 345 -14.74 37.88 -25.08
N TRP A 346 -16.06 38.04 -25.24
CA TRP A 346 -17.03 36.99 -24.90
C TRP A 346 -16.88 35.75 -25.78
N LYS A 347 -16.59 35.95 -27.08
CA LYS A 347 -16.31 34.86 -28.02
C LYS A 347 -15.08 34.06 -27.60
N ASP A 348 -14.01 34.74 -27.15
CA ASP A 348 -12.80 34.10 -26.65
C ASP A 348 -13.08 33.27 -25.39
N ILE A 349 -13.85 33.81 -24.44
CA ILE A 349 -14.26 33.08 -23.22
C ILE A 349 -15.12 31.86 -23.56
N ALA A 350 -16.10 32.00 -24.45
CA ALA A 350 -16.93 30.89 -24.89
C ALA A 350 -16.11 29.79 -25.60
N GLY A 351 -15.08 30.18 -26.36
CA GLY A 351 -14.10 29.27 -26.93
C GLY A 351 -13.29 28.54 -25.85
N LEU A 352 -12.79 29.24 -24.83
CA LEU A 352 -12.04 28.60 -23.73
C LEU A 352 -12.90 27.62 -22.92
N LEU A 353 -14.14 28.00 -22.59
CA LEU A 353 -15.07 27.14 -21.87
C LEU A 353 -15.42 25.87 -22.68
N GLY A 354 -15.73 26.02 -23.97
CA GLY A 354 -16.16 24.90 -24.81
C GLY A 354 -15.03 24.04 -25.38
N ASP A 355 -13.91 24.64 -25.78
CA ASP A 355 -12.84 23.95 -26.51
C ASP A 355 -11.61 23.62 -25.65
N VAL A 356 -11.33 24.39 -24.61
CA VAL A 356 -10.14 24.16 -23.77
C VAL A 356 -10.51 23.45 -22.48
N TYR A 357 -11.55 23.90 -21.79
CA TYR A 357 -11.97 23.28 -20.55
C TYR A 357 -12.72 21.96 -20.83
N ALA A 358 -13.91 22.03 -21.45
CA ALA A 358 -14.78 20.86 -21.64
C ALA A 358 -14.23 19.74 -22.55
N LYS A 359 -13.22 20.01 -23.39
CA LYS A 359 -12.59 18.97 -24.24
C LYS A 359 -11.35 18.35 -23.62
N LYS A 360 -10.59 19.06 -22.78
CA LYS A 360 -9.36 18.54 -22.18
C LYS A 360 -9.61 17.67 -20.95
N GLN A 361 -10.79 17.77 -20.35
CA GLN A 361 -11.16 16.94 -19.20
C GLN A 361 -11.59 15.53 -19.60
N LYS A 362 -11.96 15.31 -20.87
CA LYS A 362 -12.21 13.97 -21.44
C LYS A 362 -10.88 13.30 -21.72
#